data_AF-A0AA95RXJ3-F1
#
_entry.id   AF-A0AA95RXJ3-F1
#
_cell.length_a   1.000
_cell.length_b   1.000
_cell.length_c   1.000
_cell.angle_alpha   90.00
_cell.angle_beta   90.00
_cell.angle_gamma   90.00
#
_symmetry.space_group_name_H-M   'P 1'
#
loop_
_entity.id
_entity.type
_entity.pdbx_description
1 polymer ?
#
loop_
_entity_poly.entity_id
_entity_poly.type
_entity_poly.pdbx_seq_one_letter_code
_entity_poly.pdbx_strand_id
1 'polypeptide(L)'
;MMEWIIILLIAISAVLLIVSMASNRKAEKQKQKEIDLVHVAVMKDINNVQEQIRNLELDIEVVTKEAGIQMTPEEIIFKREVLDLYKRKYSIETIAQKKQVSESEIQQFLAPYLAAKDERSKLAHEI
;
A
#
# COMPACT_ATOMS: atom_id res chain seq x y z
N MET A 1 -50.66 49.91 -15.54
CA MET A 1 -50.85 48.92 -14.46
C MET A 1 -50.22 47.55 -14.76
N MET A 2 -50.00 47.17 -16.04
CA MET A 2 -49.38 45.88 -16.42
C MET A 2 -47.84 45.86 -16.43
N GLU A 3 -47.17 46.94 -16.82
CA GLU A 3 -45.70 46.97 -16.95
C GLU A 3 -44.96 46.76 -15.61
N TRP A 4 -45.56 47.21 -14.50
CA TRP A 4 -45.02 47.04 -13.16
C TRP A 4 -44.95 45.57 -12.71
N ILE A 5 -45.89 44.73 -13.17
CA ILE A 5 -45.92 43.31 -12.83
C ILE A 5 -44.78 42.57 -13.53
N ILE A 6 -44.48 42.93 -14.79
CA ILE A 6 -43.38 42.34 -15.56
C ILE A 6 -42.03 42.70 -14.91
N ILE A 7 -41.85 43.96 -14.52
CA ILE A 7 -40.64 44.42 -13.82
C ILE A 7 -40.44 43.67 -12.50
N LEU A 8 -41.52 43.49 -11.73
CA LEU A 8 -41.48 42.76 -10.46
C LEU A 8 -41.09 41.29 -10.66
N LEU A 9 -41.68 40.62 -11.65
CA LEU A 9 -41.37 39.21 -11.96
C LEU A 9 -39.90 39.05 -12.39
N ILE A 10 -39.39 39.94 -13.24
CA ILE A 10 -37.99 39.93 -13.67
C ILE A 10 -37.06 40.14 -12.47
N ALA A 11 -37.39 41.06 -11.57
CA ALA A 11 -36.61 41.30 -10.36
C ALA A 11 -36.57 40.07 -9.45
N ILE A 12 -37.72 39.41 -9.22
CA ILE A 12 -37.80 38.20 -8.40
C ILE A 12 -37.01 37.05 -9.05
N SER A 13 -37.15 36.85 -10.36
CA SER A 13 -36.40 35.83 -11.08
C SER A 13 -34.88 36.08 -11.04
N ALA A 14 -34.44 37.34 -11.15
CA ALA A 14 -33.03 37.69 -11.04
C ALA A 14 -32.47 37.35 -9.64
N VAL A 15 -33.22 37.66 -8.58
CA VAL A 15 -32.83 37.32 -7.20
C VAL A 15 -32.78 35.81 -7.00
N LEU A 16 -33.80 35.07 -7.46
CA LEU A 16 -33.83 33.61 -7.40
C LEU A 16 -32.66 32.98 -8.16
N LEU A 17 -32.28 33.53 -9.30
CA LEU A 17 -31.18 33.04 -10.13
C LEU A 17 -29.84 33.23 -9.43
N ILE A 18 -29.61 34.39 -8.79
CA ILE A 18 -28.39 34.65 -7.99
C ILE A 18 -28.30 33.65 -6.83
N VAL A 19 -29.40 33.45 -6.10
CA VAL A 19 -29.45 32.50 -4.97
C VAL A 19 -29.22 31.06 -5.44
N SER A 20 -29.81 30.67 -6.57
CA SER A 20 -29.64 29.34 -7.17
C SER A 20 -28.18 29.07 -7.53
N MET A 21 -27.52 30.02 -8.23
CA MET A 21 -26.12 29.88 -8.60
C MET A 21 -25.19 29.80 -7.38
N ALA A 22 -25.46 30.59 -6.33
CA ALA A 22 -24.68 30.57 -5.10
C ALA A 22 -24.82 29.25 -4.33
N SER A 23 -26.04 28.71 -4.25
CA SER A 23 -26.31 27.43 -3.58
C SER A 23 -25.74 26.24 -4.35
N ASN A 24 -25.87 26.22 -5.68
CA ASN A 24 -25.36 25.13 -6.50
C ASN A 24 -23.84 25.02 -6.45
N ARG A 25 -23.13 26.16 -6.43
CA ARG A 25 -21.66 26.20 -6.29
C ARG A 25 -21.18 25.67 -4.93
N LYS A 26 -21.97 25.81 -3.85
CA LYS A 26 -21.64 25.25 -2.54
C LYS A 26 -21.83 23.73 -2.52
N ALA A 27 -22.94 23.25 -3.09
CA ALA A 27 -23.25 21.83 -3.18
C ALA A 27 -22.23 21.04 -4.01
N GLU A 28 -21.83 21.56 -5.17
CA GLU A 28 -20.78 20.94 -6.00
C GLU A 28 -19.44 20.84 -5.27
N LYS A 29 -19.02 21.92 -4.58
CA LYS A 29 -17.77 21.92 -3.81
C LYS A 29 -17.79 20.93 -2.64
N GLN A 30 -18.95 20.74 -1.99
CA GLN A 30 -19.10 19.76 -0.92
C GLN A 30 -19.03 18.33 -1.46
N LYS A 31 -19.77 18.05 -2.55
CA LYS A 31 -19.79 16.73 -3.19
C LYS A 31 -18.42 16.32 -3.71
N GLN A 32 -17.68 17.25 -4.32
CA GLN A 32 -16.31 16.99 -4.79
C GLN A 32 -15.37 16.67 -3.62
N LYS A 33 -15.44 17.44 -2.53
CA LYS A 33 -14.64 17.18 -1.32
C LYS A 33 -14.94 15.84 -0.67
N GLU A 34 -16.20 15.43 -0.60
CA GLU A 34 -16.58 14.13 -0.04
C GLU A 34 -16.05 12.97 -0.89
N ILE A 35 -16.16 13.06 -2.23
CA ILE A 35 -15.62 12.05 -3.14
C ILE A 35 -14.08 11.98 -3.03
N ASP A 36 -13.41 13.12 -2.99
CA ASP A 36 -11.94 13.18 -2.86
C ASP A 36 -11.47 12.57 -1.53
N LEU A 37 -12.17 12.85 -0.42
CA LEU A 37 -11.84 12.29 0.90
C LEU A 37 -12.01 10.77 0.95
N VAL A 38 -13.11 10.25 0.39
CA VAL A 38 -13.36 8.80 0.36
C VAL A 38 -12.34 8.10 -0.54
N HIS A 39 -12.02 8.66 -1.72
CA HIS A 39 -11.04 8.07 -2.62
C HIS A 39 -9.64 8.02 -1.99
N VAL A 40 -9.22 9.10 -1.32
CA VAL A 40 -7.91 9.15 -0.64
C VAL A 40 -7.85 8.17 0.52
N ALA A 41 -8.90 8.07 1.34
CA ALA A 41 -8.97 7.14 2.45
C ALA A 41 -8.91 5.67 1.97
N VAL A 42 -9.73 5.32 0.97
CA VAL A 42 -9.77 3.96 0.42
C VAL A 42 -8.43 3.57 -0.20
N MET A 43 -7.78 4.46 -0.96
CA MET A 43 -6.48 4.15 -1.56
C MET A 43 -5.38 3.96 -0.50
N LYS A 44 -5.41 4.77 0.56
CA LYS A 44 -4.49 4.62 1.70
C LYS A 44 -4.71 3.27 2.39
N ASP A 45 -5.96 2.89 2.62
CA ASP A 45 -6.32 1.64 3.28
C ASP A 45 -5.93 0.43 2.42
N ILE A 46 -6.16 0.47 1.11
CA ILE A 46 -5.71 -0.57 0.16
C ILE A 46 -4.19 -0.74 0.22
N ASN A 47 -3.44 0.35 0.16
CA ASN A 47 -1.97 0.30 0.21
C ASN A 47 -1.47 -0.31 1.53
N ASN A 48 -2.10 0.06 2.64
CA ASN A 48 -1.77 -0.48 3.96
C ASN A 48 -2.08 -1.98 4.05
N VAL A 49 -3.25 -2.41 3.57
CA VAL A 49 -3.62 -3.84 3.51
C VAL A 49 -2.65 -4.62 2.63
N GLN A 50 -2.28 -4.11 1.46
CA GLN A 50 -1.32 -4.76 0.56
C GLN A 50 0.05 -4.93 1.23
N GLU A 51 0.51 -3.93 1.97
CA GLU A 51 1.76 -4.00 2.74
C GLU A 51 1.69 -5.04 3.86
N GLN A 52 0.57 -5.10 4.59
CA GLN A 52 0.34 -6.11 5.62
C GLN A 52 0.30 -7.53 5.03
N ILE A 53 -0.36 -7.73 3.87
CA ILE A 53 -0.38 -9.03 3.19
C ILE A 53 1.03 -9.45 2.78
N ARG A 54 1.81 -8.54 2.18
CA ARG A 54 3.20 -8.83 1.81
C ARG A 54 4.05 -9.21 3.02
N ASN A 55 3.86 -8.53 4.15
CA ASN A 55 4.56 -8.85 5.39
C ASN A 55 4.16 -10.24 5.90
N LEU A 56 2.86 -10.56 5.89
CA LEU A 56 2.34 -11.86 6.30
C LEU A 56 2.86 -13.00 5.40
N GLU A 57 2.92 -12.81 4.09
CA GLU A 57 3.49 -13.80 3.17
C GLU A 57 4.94 -14.14 3.53
N LEU A 58 5.75 -13.12 3.81
CA LEU A 58 7.13 -13.31 4.21
C LEU A 58 7.25 -13.94 5.60
N ASP A 59 6.38 -13.57 6.55
CA ASP A 59 6.34 -14.17 7.89
C ASP A 59 5.98 -15.67 7.80
N ILE A 60 5.03 -16.04 6.95
CA ILE A 60 4.67 -17.45 6.68
C ILE A 60 5.86 -18.18 6.05
N GLU A 61 6.58 -17.57 5.10
CA GLU A 61 7.75 -18.17 4.47
C GLU A 61 8.88 -18.43 5.48
N VAL A 62 9.10 -17.49 6.40
CA VAL A 62 10.05 -17.65 7.52
C VAL A 62 9.63 -18.79 8.44
N VAL A 63 8.38 -18.78 8.94
CA VAL A 63 7.89 -19.78 9.89
C VAL A 63 7.86 -21.19 9.28
N THR A 64 7.50 -21.32 8.00
CA THR A 64 7.44 -22.61 7.31
C THR A 64 8.82 -23.20 7.04
N LYS A 65 9.81 -22.36 6.71
CA LYS A 65 11.19 -22.81 6.43
C LYS A 65 12.01 -23.10 7.67
N GLU A 66 11.67 -22.47 8.79
CA GLU A 66 12.34 -22.66 10.09
C GLU A 66 11.69 -23.78 10.93
N ALA A 67 10.77 -24.56 10.36
CA ALA A 67 10.30 -25.86 10.86
C ALA A 67 9.91 -25.90 12.36
N GLY A 68 9.03 -24.99 12.79
CA GLY A 68 8.39 -25.08 14.12
C GLY A 68 9.20 -24.52 15.30
N ILE A 69 10.26 -23.76 15.03
CA ILE A 69 10.97 -22.99 16.06
C ILE A 69 10.11 -21.78 16.47
N GLN A 70 9.79 -21.66 17.77
CA GLN A 70 9.16 -20.46 18.32
C GLN A 70 10.14 -19.29 18.20
N MET A 71 9.90 -18.42 17.22
CA MET A 71 10.65 -17.19 17.02
C MET A 71 9.93 -16.02 17.69
N THR A 72 10.71 -15.12 18.25
CA THR A 72 10.23 -13.83 18.74
C THR A 72 9.78 -12.95 17.55
N PRO A 73 8.83 -12.02 17.77
CA PRO A 73 8.41 -11.08 16.72
C PRO A 73 9.58 -10.32 16.08
N GLU A 74 10.60 -9.97 16.87
CA GLU A 74 11.79 -9.26 16.42
C GLU A 74 12.63 -10.11 15.46
N GLU A 75 12.77 -11.41 15.75
CA GLU A 75 13.46 -12.35 14.86
C GLU A 75 12.71 -12.56 13.54
N ILE A 76 11.38 -12.60 13.59
CA ILE A 76 10.54 -12.70 12.38
C ILE A 76 10.74 -11.47 11.50
N ILE A 77 10.69 -10.27 12.08
CA ILE A 77 10.89 -9.01 11.36
C ILE A 77 12.28 -8.98 10.74
N PHE A 78 13.31 -9.32 11.51
CA PHE A 78 14.69 -9.35 11.02
C PHE A 78 14.85 -10.30 9.82
N LYS A 79 14.39 -11.55 9.95
CA LYS A 79 14.46 -12.57 8.91
C LYS A 79 13.67 -12.19 7.66
N ARG A 80 12.49 -11.59 7.83
CA ARG A 80 11.68 -11.03 6.73
C ARG A 80 12.45 -9.97 5.95
N GLU A 81 13.06 -9.02 6.65
CA GLU A 81 13.78 -7.92 6.00
C GLU A 81 15.05 -8.40 5.28
N VAL A 82 15.76 -9.37 5.86
CA VAL A 82 16.89 -10.03 5.21
C VAL A 82 16.44 -10.75 3.93
N LEU A 83 15.32 -11.46 3.97
CA LEU A 83 14.76 -12.18 2.83
C LEU A 83 14.29 -11.22 1.72
N ASP A 84 13.65 -10.10 2.06
CA ASP A 84 13.26 -9.06 1.09
C ASP A 84 14.49 -8.48 0.36
N LEU A 85 15.54 -8.12 1.11
CA LEU A 85 16.78 -7.62 0.50
C LEU A 85 17.43 -8.67 -0.40
N TYR A 86 17.46 -9.93 0.01
CA TYR A 86 17.99 -11.01 -0.83
C TYR A 86 17.17 -11.22 -2.11
N LYS A 87 15.83 -11.20 -2.02
CA LYS A 87 14.94 -11.31 -3.20
C LYS A 87 15.13 -10.16 -4.18
N ARG A 88 15.47 -8.97 -3.69
CA ARG A 88 15.85 -7.78 -4.48
C ARG A 88 17.28 -7.83 -5.05
N LYS A 89 18.01 -8.94 -4.89
CA LYS A 89 19.37 -9.18 -5.42
C LYS A 89 20.49 -8.35 -4.78
N TYR A 90 20.31 -7.87 -3.56
CA TYR A 90 21.44 -7.29 -2.80
C TYR A 90 22.48 -8.37 -2.46
N SER A 91 23.77 -8.01 -2.42
CA SER A 91 24.84 -8.94 -1.99
C SER A 91 24.73 -9.25 -0.50
N ILE A 92 25.23 -10.42 -0.08
CA ILE A 92 25.25 -10.82 1.34
C ILE A 92 26.00 -9.76 2.17
N GLU A 93 27.10 -9.22 1.65
CA GLU A 93 27.87 -8.13 2.29
C GLU A 93 27.00 -6.89 2.52
N THR A 94 26.25 -6.47 1.49
CA THR A 94 25.39 -5.29 1.57
C THR A 94 24.24 -5.48 2.57
N ILE A 95 23.71 -6.70 2.65
CA ILE A 95 22.65 -7.07 3.60
C ILE A 95 23.20 -7.07 5.02
N ALA A 96 24.35 -7.69 5.25
CA ALA A 96 25.06 -7.73 6.53
C ALA A 96 25.35 -6.33 7.05
N GLN A 97 25.86 -5.44 6.18
CA GLN A 97 26.08 -4.03 6.52
C GLN A 97 24.79 -3.28 6.89
N LYS A 98 23.72 -3.46 6.11
CA LYS A 98 22.42 -2.82 6.39
C LYS A 98 21.77 -3.30 7.68
N LYS A 99 22.04 -4.53 8.07
CA LYS A 99 21.50 -5.16 9.28
C LYS A 99 22.45 -5.15 10.47
N GLN A 100 23.68 -4.62 10.27
CA GLN A 100 24.73 -4.55 11.29
C GLN A 100 25.05 -5.90 11.93
N VAL A 101 24.98 -6.98 11.13
CA VAL A 101 25.30 -8.35 11.54
C VAL A 101 26.44 -8.90 10.69
N SER A 102 26.96 -10.07 11.05
CA SER A 102 28.02 -10.71 10.27
C SER A 102 27.50 -11.30 8.96
N GLU A 103 28.36 -11.36 7.93
CA GLU A 103 28.03 -12.03 6.67
C GLU A 103 27.72 -13.53 6.88
N SER A 104 28.44 -14.17 7.81
CA SER A 104 28.21 -15.58 8.17
C SER A 104 26.79 -15.82 8.69
N GLU A 105 26.25 -14.89 9.46
CA GLU A 105 24.91 -14.99 10.04
C GLU A 105 23.83 -14.85 8.95
N ILE A 106 24.01 -13.89 8.04
CA ILE A 106 23.15 -13.75 6.85
C ILE A 106 23.25 -14.98 5.96
N GLN A 107 24.45 -15.52 5.75
CA GLN A 107 24.68 -16.71 4.93
C GLN A 107 24.03 -17.96 5.53
N GLN A 108 24.12 -18.15 6.85
CA GLN A 108 23.48 -19.25 7.57
C GLN A 108 21.95 -19.17 7.46
N PHE A 109 21.37 -17.97 7.62
CA PHE A 109 19.93 -17.77 7.45
C PHE A 109 19.48 -18.01 6.00
N LEU A 110 20.23 -17.53 5.00
CA LEU A 110 19.87 -17.68 3.60
C LEU A 110 20.14 -19.08 3.03
N ALA A 111 20.96 -19.90 3.68
CA ALA A 111 21.32 -21.26 3.26
C ALA A 111 20.11 -22.13 2.84
N PRO A 112 19.02 -22.26 3.64
CA PRO A 112 17.83 -23.03 3.25
C PRO A 112 17.06 -22.44 2.06
N TYR A 113 17.21 -21.14 1.77
CA TYR A 113 16.56 -20.46 0.64
C TYR A 113 17.41 -20.51 -0.64
N LEU A 114 18.74 -20.63 -0.50
CA LEU A 114 19.69 -20.84 -1.59
C LEU A 114 19.54 -22.25 -2.18
N ALA A 115 19.47 -23.28 -1.33
CA ALA A 115 19.32 -24.67 -1.74
C ALA A 115 18.05 -24.90 -2.59
N ALA A 116 16.93 -24.25 -2.22
CA ALA A 116 15.67 -24.35 -2.95
C ALA A 116 15.70 -23.72 -4.36
N LYS A 117 16.61 -22.77 -4.62
CA LYS A 117 16.77 -22.14 -5.94
C LYS A 117 17.52 -23.06 -6.91
N ASP A 118 18.54 -23.78 -6.43
CA ASP A 118 19.31 -24.71 -7.25
C ASP A 118 18.51 -25.95 -7.65
N GLU A 119 17.66 -26.48 -6.77
CA GLU A 119 16.79 -27.62 -7.10
C GLU A 119 15.75 -27.27 -8.17
N ARG A 120 15.13 -26.09 -8.11
CA ARG A 120 14.21 -25.61 -9.15
C ARG A 120 14.89 -25.38 -10.51
N SER A 121 16.15 -24.92 -10.51
CA SER A 121 16.92 -24.73 -11.74
C SER A 121 17.35 -26.05 -12.38
N LYS A 122 17.61 -27.09 -11.58
CA LYS A 122 17.90 -28.44 -12.10
C LYS A 122 16.67 -29.06 -12.77
N LEU A 123 15.49 -28.95 -12.17
CA LEU A 123 14.25 -29.49 -12.73
C LEU A 123 13.82 -28.78 -14.02
N ALA A 124 14.13 -27.49 -14.17
CA ALA A 124 13.85 -26.75 -15.40
C ALA A 124 14.78 -27.12 -16.58
N HIS A 125 15.90 -27.81 -16.31
CA HIS A 125 16.86 -28.28 -17.32
C HIS A 125 16.67 -29.76 -17.71
N GLU A 126 15.71 -30.46 -17.09
CA GLU A 126 15.36 -31.85 -17.36
C GLU A 126 14.02 -32.03 -18.10
N ILE A 127 13.45 -30.96 -18.69
CA ILE A 127 12.24 -31.02 -19.56
C ILE A 127 12.62 -30.70 -21.01
#